data_AF-A0A7X9BB32-F1
#
_entry.id   AF-A0A7X9BB32-F1
#
_cell.length_a   1.000
_cell.length_b   1.000
_cell.length_c   1.000
_cell.angle_alpha   90.00
_cell.angle_beta   90.00
_cell.angle_gamma   90.00
#
_symmetry.space_group_name_H-M   'P 1'
#
loop_
_entity.id
_entity.type
_entity.pdbx_description
1 polymer ?
#
loop_
_entity_poly.entity_id
_entity_poly.type
_entity_poly.pdbx_seq_one_letter_code
_entity_poly.pdbx_strand_id
1 'polypeptide(L)'
;MKKGDSNLENVKIGDFLKEKRTKAKLTTNQLAEKLEIKEKKVIKWEEGFIIPDNITMIALSSILNFKIEDLPKISKKQKELNRMSFELINKFFKTETLLQWIIICLLSFDLMYSDTLKNYFASLDNTNFLVDGSIFLIIAIALVVVVLLTLVHTSYKIIKCEKIIDKLNQKDKDA
;
A
#
# COMPACT_ATOMS: atom_id res chain seq x y z
N MET A 1 30.18 14.13 -12.48
CA MET A 1 29.86 15.21 -11.51
C MET A 1 30.79 15.10 -10.31
N LYS A 2 31.34 16.21 -9.81
CA LYS A 2 32.30 16.20 -8.69
C LYS A 2 31.58 15.80 -7.39
N LYS A 3 32.18 14.90 -6.60
CA LYS A 3 31.69 14.32 -5.33
C LYS A 3 31.23 15.35 -4.27
N GLY A 4 31.53 16.64 -4.46
CA GLY A 4 31.08 17.75 -3.62
C GLY A 4 29.65 18.25 -3.92
N ASP A 5 29.20 18.23 -5.18
CA ASP A 5 27.87 18.75 -5.55
C ASP A 5 26.73 17.83 -5.09
N SER A 6 26.95 16.50 -5.14
CA SER A 6 25.95 15.51 -4.69
C SER A 6 25.65 15.63 -3.19
N ASN A 7 26.63 16.05 -2.38
CA ASN A 7 26.45 16.15 -0.93
C ASN A 7 25.57 17.37 -0.58
N LEU A 8 25.76 18.49 -1.29
CA LEU A 8 24.92 19.69 -1.17
C LEU A 8 23.46 19.44 -1.57
N GLU A 9 23.23 18.56 -2.54
CA GLU A 9 21.88 18.20 -2.98
C GLU A 9 21.13 17.33 -1.96
N ASN A 10 21.83 16.37 -1.36
CA ASN A 10 21.25 15.51 -0.34
C ASN A 10 20.89 16.29 0.92
N VAL A 11 21.73 17.26 1.30
CA VAL A 11 21.46 18.17 2.42
C VAL A 11 20.19 18.97 2.17
N LYS A 12 19.97 19.50 0.96
CA LYS A 12 18.72 20.21 0.61
C LYS A 12 17.46 19.32 0.72
N ILE A 13 17.57 18.04 0.35
CA ILE A 13 16.47 17.08 0.52
C ILE A 13 16.25 16.79 2.01
N GLY A 14 17.33 16.59 2.77
CA GLY A 14 17.28 16.38 4.22
C GLY A 14 16.63 17.53 4.97
N ASP A 15 17.03 18.76 4.67
CA ASP A 15 16.45 19.98 5.23
C ASP A 15 14.95 20.09 4.90
N PHE A 16 14.56 19.80 3.66
CA PHE A 16 13.16 19.78 3.25
C PHE A 16 12.34 18.75 4.04
N LEU A 17 12.87 17.53 4.22
CA LEU A 17 12.20 16.48 4.99
C LEU A 17 12.06 16.88 6.47
N LYS A 18 13.10 17.47 7.05
CA LYS A 18 13.09 17.98 8.42
C LYS A 18 12.07 19.10 8.62
N GLU A 19 11.96 20.02 7.66
CA GLU A 19 10.96 21.08 7.66
C GLU A 19 9.54 20.51 7.63
N LYS A 20 9.28 19.56 6.72
CA LYS A 20 7.98 18.89 6.60
C LYS A 20 7.62 18.09 7.85
N ARG A 21 8.57 17.35 8.43
CA ARG A 21 8.37 16.65 9.72
C ARG A 21 8.00 17.62 10.84
N THR A 22 8.71 18.74 10.93
CA THR A 22 8.45 19.75 11.97
C THR A 22 7.08 20.41 11.79
N LYS A 23 6.68 20.71 10.55
CA LYS A 23 5.33 21.19 10.22
C LYS A 23 4.23 20.19 10.57
N ALA A 24 4.51 18.89 10.41
CA ALA A 24 3.63 17.80 10.83
C ALA A 24 3.64 17.54 12.36
N LYS A 25 4.43 18.30 13.14
CA LYS A 25 4.58 18.17 14.61
C LYS A 25 5.01 16.76 15.06
N LEU A 26 5.81 16.07 14.25
CA LEU A 26 6.33 14.74 14.56
C LEU A 26 7.77 14.81 15.07
N THR A 27 8.10 13.98 16.06
CA THR A 27 9.51 13.71 16.43
C THR A 27 10.16 12.74 15.43
N THR A 28 11.49 12.69 15.40
CA THR A 28 12.23 11.70 14.58
C THR A 28 11.85 10.27 14.94
N ASN A 29 11.68 9.97 16.23
CA ASN A 29 11.19 8.67 16.71
C ASN A 29 9.78 8.36 16.21
N GLN A 30 8.83 9.29 16.36
CA GLN A 30 7.45 9.07 15.90
C GLN A 30 7.35 8.88 14.38
N LEU A 31 8.18 9.58 13.60
CA LEU A 31 8.23 9.38 12.15
C LEU A 31 8.83 8.00 11.81
N ALA A 32 9.85 7.56 12.55
CA ALA A 32 10.46 6.26 12.38
C ALA A 32 9.50 5.11 12.75
N GLU A 33 8.74 5.26 13.84
CA GLU A 33 7.69 4.32 14.24
C GLU A 33 6.60 4.19 13.17
N LYS A 34 6.11 5.32 12.63
CA LYS A 34 5.11 5.33 11.55
C LYS A 34 5.60 4.70 10.25
N LEU A 35 6.92 4.61 10.06
CA LEU A 35 7.56 4.00 8.89
C LEU A 35 8.11 2.59 9.20
N GLU A 36 7.95 2.09 10.43
CA GLU A 36 8.50 0.81 10.90
C GLU A 36 10.02 0.67 10.68
N ILE A 37 10.76 1.77 10.86
CA ILE A 37 12.22 1.83 10.70
C ILE A 37 12.90 2.34 11.97
N LYS A 38 14.24 2.22 12.00
CA LYS A 38 15.06 2.77 13.08
C LYS A 38 15.18 4.30 12.96
N GLU A 39 15.04 5.01 14.08
CA GLU A 39 15.22 6.48 14.18
C GLU A 39 16.53 6.97 13.51
N LYS A 40 17.62 6.21 13.72
CA LYS A 40 18.93 6.52 13.14
C LYS A 40 18.91 6.65 11.61
N LYS A 41 17.99 5.99 10.90
CA LYS A 41 17.84 6.18 9.44
C LYS A 41 17.23 7.54 9.13
N VAL A 42 16.20 7.96 9.86
CA VAL A 42 15.55 9.26 9.69
C VAL A 42 16.53 10.40 9.94
N ILE A 43 17.33 10.31 11.00
CA ILE A 43 18.38 11.30 11.31
C ILE A 43 19.36 11.43 10.14
N LYS A 44 19.85 10.30 9.61
CA LYS A 44 20.76 10.31 8.45
C LYS A 44 20.15 10.88 7.18
N TRP A 45 18.82 10.81 7.02
CA TRP A 45 18.13 11.46 5.91
C TRP A 45 18.07 12.96 6.09
N GLU A 46 17.69 13.42 7.29
CA GLU A 46 17.61 14.85 7.60
C GLU A 46 18.97 15.54 7.56
N GLU A 47 20.04 14.83 7.88
CA GLU A 47 21.42 15.31 7.78
C GLU A 47 21.99 15.22 6.35
N GLY A 48 21.27 14.60 5.40
CA GLY A 48 21.71 14.46 4.01
C GLY A 48 22.80 13.41 3.78
N PHE A 49 23.12 12.56 4.77
CA PHE A 49 24.09 11.47 4.61
C PHE A 49 23.60 10.39 3.65
N ILE A 50 22.29 10.13 3.65
CA ILE A 50 21.65 9.09 2.85
C ILE A 50 20.31 9.65 2.33
N ILE A 51 19.91 9.33 1.11
CA ILE A 51 18.58 9.68 0.58
C ILE A 51 17.62 8.50 0.83
N PRO A 52 16.36 8.74 1.22
CA PRO A 52 15.34 7.69 1.24
C PRO A 52 15.16 7.06 -0.15
N ASP A 53 14.91 5.76 -0.19
CA ASP A 53 14.56 5.09 -1.45
C ASP A 53 13.19 5.55 -1.96
N ASN A 54 12.87 5.34 -3.23
CA ASN A 54 11.65 5.81 -3.88
C ASN A 54 10.39 5.38 -3.11
N ILE A 55 10.31 4.12 -2.68
CA ILE A 55 9.17 3.61 -1.89
C ILE A 55 9.05 4.34 -0.55
N THR A 56 10.18 4.55 0.12
CA THR A 56 10.24 5.28 1.39
C THR A 56 9.87 6.76 1.22
N MET A 57 10.25 7.36 0.09
CA MET A 57 9.90 8.73 -0.27
C MET A 57 8.38 8.88 -0.49
N ILE A 58 7.74 7.89 -1.09
CA ILE A 58 6.28 7.85 -1.24
C ILE A 58 5.61 7.74 0.12
N ALA A 59 6.06 6.83 0.98
CA ALA A 59 5.52 6.70 2.33
C ALA A 59 5.68 8.00 3.15
N LEU A 60 6.84 8.65 3.05
CA LEU A 60 7.10 9.96 3.62
C LEU A 60 6.13 11.02 3.09
N SER A 61 5.85 11.02 1.78
CA SER A 61 4.92 11.97 1.15
C SER A 61 3.51 11.87 1.72
N SER A 62 3.04 10.64 2.00
CA SER A 62 1.74 10.38 2.62
C SER A 62 1.69 10.79 4.09
N ILE A 63 2.74 10.50 4.87
CA ILE A 63 2.78 10.81 6.31
C ILE A 63 2.97 12.31 6.56
N LEU A 64 3.84 12.95 5.78
CA LEU A 64 4.22 14.35 5.93
C LEU A 64 3.42 15.30 5.02
N ASN A 65 2.46 14.77 4.26
CA ASN A 65 1.54 15.48 3.37
C ASN A 65 2.25 16.49 2.45
N PHE A 66 3.22 16.02 1.68
CA PHE A 66 3.85 16.81 0.63
C PHE A 66 3.74 16.09 -0.71
N LYS A 67 3.78 16.84 -1.82
CA LYS A 67 3.83 16.22 -3.13
C LYS A 67 5.27 15.90 -3.46
N ILE A 68 5.52 14.71 -3.99
CA ILE A 68 6.84 14.32 -4.42
C ILE A 68 7.41 15.36 -5.41
N GLU A 69 6.57 15.95 -6.25
CA GLU A 69 6.93 17.05 -7.17
C GLU A 69 7.58 18.28 -6.52
N ASP A 70 7.38 18.50 -5.21
CA ASP A 70 7.90 19.65 -4.46
C ASP A 70 9.33 19.43 -3.96
N LEU A 71 9.90 18.22 -4.12
CA LEU A 71 11.27 17.93 -3.73
C LEU A 71 12.27 18.74 -4.59
N PRO A 72 13.29 19.36 -3.97
CA PRO A 72 14.16 20.35 -4.62
C PRO A 72 15.03 19.85 -5.78
N LYS A 73 14.94 18.57 -6.19
CA LYS A 73 15.59 18.06 -7.40
C LYS A 73 14.99 16.73 -7.89
N ILE A 74 13.80 16.80 -8.48
CA ILE A 74 13.23 15.66 -9.22
C ILE A 74 13.48 15.87 -10.71
N SER A 75 14.25 14.97 -11.34
CA SER A 75 14.38 14.95 -12.79
C SER A 75 13.00 14.69 -13.43
N LYS A 76 12.71 15.27 -14.61
CA LYS A 76 11.41 15.08 -15.28
C LYS A 76 11.00 13.59 -15.38
N LYS A 77 11.98 12.71 -15.60
CA LYS A 77 11.81 11.24 -15.67
C LYS A 77 11.46 10.63 -14.30
N GLN A 78 12.13 11.05 -13.23
CA GLN A 78 11.81 10.61 -11.87
C GLN A 78 10.40 11.06 -11.44
N LYS A 79 9.96 12.23 -11.93
CA LYS A 79 8.61 12.76 -11.68
C LYS A 79 7.52 11.86 -12.25
N GLU A 80 7.72 11.36 -13.47
CA GLU A 80 6.77 10.43 -14.10
C GLU A 80 6.77 9.06 -13.43
N LEU A 81 7.94 8.54 -13.02
CA LEU A 81 8.04 7.27 -12.29
C LEU A 81 7.32 7.35 -10.93
N ASN A 82 7.50 8.47 -10.22
CA ASN A 82 6.84 8.72 -8.94
C ASN A 82 5.33 8.89 -9.10
N ARG A 83 4.87 9.53 -10.19
CA ARG A 83 3.44 9.58 -10.51
C ARG A 83 2.86 8.20 -10.78
N MET A 84 3.53 7.40 -11.61
CA MET A 84 3.05 6.07 -11.96
C MET A 84 3.00 5.14 -10.74
N SER A 85 4.03 5.16 -9.88
CA SER A 85 4.03 4.39 -8.62
C SER A 85 2.98 4.88 -7.63
N PHE A 86 2.79 6.20 -7.49
CA PHE A 86 1.74 6.78 -6.64
C PHE A 86 0.33 6.44 -7.13
N GLU A 87 0.08 6.50 -8.44
CA GLU A 87 -1.20 6.11 -9.05
C GLU A 87 -1.52 4.63 -8.79
N LEU A 88 -0.51 3.76 -8.85
CA LEU A 88 -0.66 2.35 -8.54
C LEU A 88 -0.98 2.16 -7.05
N ILE A 89 -0.19 2.77 -6.15
CA ILE A 89 -0.40 2.71 -4.69
C ILE A 89 -1.79 3.23 -4.31
N ASN A 90 -2.23 4.35 -4.88
CA ASN A 90 -3.56 4.90 -4.62
C ASN A 90 -4.68 3.97 -5.13
N LYS A 91 -4.48 3.32 -6.29
CA LYS A 91 -5.38 2.24 -6.74
C LYS A 91 -5.39 1.07 -5.76
N PHE A 92 -4.24 0.69 -5.18
CA PHE A 92 -4.17 -0.37 -4.17
C PHE A 92 -4.96 -0.02 -2.90
N PHE A 93 -4.75 1.15 -2.30
CA PHE A 93 -5.50 1.57 -1.10
C PHE A 93 -7.03 1.62 -1.33
N LYS A 94 -7.46 1.99 -2.54
CA LYS A 94 -8.88 1.97 -2.92
C LYS A 94 -9.44 0.55 -3.09
N THR A 95 -8.59 -0.41 -3.45
CA THR A 95 -9.00 -1.81 -3.65
C THR A 95 -9.07 -2.56 -2.32
N GLU A 96 -8.14 -2.28 -1.39
CA GLU A 96 -8.15 -2.84 -0.02
C GLU A 96 -9.39 -2.42 0.78
N THR A 97 -9.81 -1.16 0.65
CA THR A 97 -11.04 -0.67 1.30
C THR A 97 -12.30 -1.34 0.75
N LEU A 98 -12.38 -1.57 -0.58
CA LEU A 98 -13.49 -2.31 -1.19
C LEU A 98 -13.54 -3.78 -0.73
N LEU A 99 -12.38 -4.42 -0.55
CA LEU A 99 -12.28 -5.80 -0.07
C LEU A 99 -12.83 -5.93 1.36
N GLN A 100 -12.52 -4.95 2.23
CA GLN A 100 -13.08 -4.89 3.59
C GLN A 100 -14.61 -4.78 3.59
N TRP A 101 -15.18 -3.94 2.72
CA TRP A 101 -16.64 -3.83 2.58
C TRP A 101 -17.29 -5.14 2.11
N ILE A 102 -16.65 -5.87 1.18
CA ILE A 102 -17.16 -7.16 0.69
C ILE A 102 -17.17 -8.20 1.81
N ILE A 103 -16.10 -8.28 2.61
CA ILE A 103 -16.02 -9.23 3.74
C ILE A 103 -17.10 -8.92 4.79
N ILE A 104 -17.30 -7.64 5.12
CA ILE A 104 -18.35 -7.22 6.06
C ILE A 104 -19.74 -7.61 5.53
N CYS A 105 -20.00 -7.41 4.23
CA CYS A 105 -21.26 -7.82 3.61
C CYS A 105 -21.47 -9.34 3.68
N LEU A 106 -20.44 -10.15 3.41
CA LEU A 106 -20.53 -11.62 3.49
C LEU A 106 -20.83 -12.08 4.93
N LEU A 107 -20.10 -11.55 5.91
CA LEU A 107 -20.35 -11.86 7.33
C LEU A 107 -21.75 -11.42 7.79
N SER A 108 -22.24 -10.26 7.33
CA SER A 108 -23.60 -9.81 7.64
C SER A 108 -24.68 -10.69 7.02
N PHE A 109 -24.40 -11.22 5.83
CA PHE A 109 -25.32 -12.07 5.10
C PHE A 109 -25.44 -13.44 5.77
N ASP A 110 -24.32 -14.01 6.22
CA ASP A 110 -24.30 -15.27 6.98
C ASP A 110 -25.08 -15.17 8.30
N LEU A 111 -24.97 -14.04 9.01
CA LEU A 111 -25.71 -13.80 10.26
C LEU A 111 -27.22 -13.72 10.02
N MET A 112 -27.67 -12.95 9.02
CA MET A 112 -29.08 -12.83 8.64
C MET A 112 -29.65 -14.19 8.16
N TYR A 113 -28.82 -15.00 7.50
CA TYR A 113 -29.20 -16.30 6.99
C TYR A 113 -29.33 -17.34 8.12
N SER A 114 -28.52 -17.26 9.17
CA SER A 114 -28.54 -18.21 10.30
C SER A 114 -29.87 -18.22 11.07
N ASP A 115 -30.55 -17.09 11.19
CA ASP A 115 -31.84 -17.00 11.89
C ASP A 115 -33.01 -17.44 11.01
N THR A 116 -32.90 -17.17 9.70
CA THR A 116 -33.85 -17.67 8.69
C THR A 116 -33.76 -19.19 8.55
N LEU A 117 -32.54 -19.75 8.59
CA LEU A 117 -32.27 -21.19 8.60
C LEU A 117 -32.88 -21.90 9.82
N LYS A 118 -32.74 -21.34 11.03
CA LYS A 118 -33.32 -21.92 12.26
C LYS A 118 -34.85 -21.97 12.21
N ASN A 119 -35.48 -20.90 11.72
CA ASN A 119 -36.93 -20.82 11.55
C ASN A 119 -37.44 -21.80 10.49
N TYR A 120 -36.65 -22.03 9.44
CA TYR A 120 -36.93 -23.03 8.42
C TYR A 120 -36.76 -24.47 8.96
N PHE A 121 -35.70 -24.74 9.71
CA PHE A 121 -35.41 -26.06 10.32
C PHE A 121 -36.48 -26.49 11.33
N ALA A 122 -37.06 -25.54 12.06
CA ALA A 122 -38.16 -25.80 12.99
C ALA A 122 -39.45 -26.23 12.28
N SER A 123 -39.53 -26.05 10.96
CA SER A 123 -40.79 -26.16 10.22
C SER A 123 -41.00 -27.46 9.46
N LEU A 124 -40.00 -28.29 9.12
CA LEU A 124 -40.29 -29.38 8.16
C LEU A 124 -39.41 -30.65 8.22
N ASP A 125 -40.12 -31.77 8.25
CA ASP A 125 -39.78 -33.09 7.73
C ASP A 125 -39.38 -33.04 6.23
N ASN A 126 -38.61 -34.04 5.77
CA ASN A 126 -38.44 -34.48 4.37
C ASN A 126 -37.22 -34.03 3.51
N THR A 127 -36.88 -34.87 2.53
CA THR A 127 -35.59 -35.23 1.91
C THR A 127 -34.83 -34.21 1.04
N ASN A 128 -35.23 -32.95 0.93
CA ASN A 128 -34.58 -31.98 0.01
C ASN A 128 -33.40 -31.19 0.64
N PHE A 129 -33.11 -31.42 1.92
CA PHE A 129 -32.09 -30.71 2.70
C PHE A 129 -30.65 -30.82 2.16
N LEU A 130 -30.25 -32.02 1.71
CA LEU A 130 -28.87 -32.28 1.28
C LEU A 130 -28.51 -31.55 -0.03
N VAL A 131 -29.49 -31.37 -0.91
CA VAL A 131 -29.27 -30.73 -2.22
C VAL A 131 -29.12 -29.22 -2.02
N ASP A 132 -30.02 -28.59 -1.28
CA ASP A 132 -29.98 -27.13 -1.07
C ASP A 132 -28.74 -26.70 -0.28
N GLY A 133 -28.39 -27.40 0.79
CA GLY A 133 -27.17 -27.11 1.57
C GLY A 133 -25.87 -27.24 0.76
N SER A 134 -25.82 -28.19 -0.17
CA SER A 134 -24.65 -28.39 -1.04
C SER A 134 -24.46 -27.24 -2.04
N ILE A 135 -25.54 -26.68 -2.59
CA ILE A 135 -25.48 -25.55 -3.52
C ILE A 135 -24.94 -24.31 -2.82
N PHE A 136 -25.39 -24.02 -1.59
CA PHE A 136 -24.90 -22.88 -0.83
C PHE A 136 -23.42 -23.01 -0.44
N LEU A 137 -22.98 -24.21 -0.06
CA LEU A 137 -21.56 -24.48 0.23
C LEU A 137 -20.68 -24.21 -1.00
N ILE A 138 -21.14 -24.61 -2.19
CA ILE A 138 -20.43 -24.36 -3.46
C ILE A 138 -20.33 -22.86 -3.74
N ILE A 139 -21.39 -22.09 -3.52
CA ILE A 139 -21.39 -20.64 -3.71
C ILE A 139 -20.42 -19.95 -2.74
N ALA A 140 -20.42 -20.34 -1.46
CA ALA A 140 -19.51 -19.80 -0.45
C ALA A 140 -18.04 -20.06 -0.83
N ILE A 141 -17.72 -21.30 -1.24
CA ILE A 141 -16.37 -21.64 -1.71
C ILE A 141 -15.99 -20.84 -2.95
N ALA A 142 -16.91 -20.69 -3.92
CA ALA A 142 -16.66 -19.91 -5.13
C ALA A 142 -16.35 -18.43 -4.81
N LEU A 143 -17.06 -17.82 -3.87
CA LEU A 143 -16.81 -16.45 -3.43
C LEU A 143 -15.42 -16.31 -2.79
N VAL A 144 -15.03 -17.25 -1.92
CA VAL A 144 -13.69 -17.27 -1.31
C VAL A 144 -12.61 -17.39 -2.38
N VAL A 145 -12.80 -18.27 -3.37
CA VAL A 145 -11.85 -18.43 -4.48
C VAL A 145 -11.72 -17.14 -5.30
N VAL A 146 -12.82 -16.45 -5.59
CA VAL A 146 -12.79 -15.16 -6.31
C VAL A 146 -11.98 -14.12 -5.53
N VAL A 147 -12.17 -14.03 -4.21
CA VAL A 147 -11.38 -13.14 -3.35
C VAL A 147 -9.90 -13.49 -3.43
N LEU A 148 -9.52 -14.76 -3.29
CA LEU A 148 -8.13 -15.20 -3.38
C LEU A 148 -7.51 -14.87 -4.76
N LEU A 149 -8.24 -15.08 -5.85
CA LEU A 149 -7.76 -14.75 -7.19
C LEU A 149 -7.52 -13.25 -7.37
N THR A 150 -8.38 -12.39 -6.82
CA THR A 150 -8.17 -10.94 -6.88
C THR A 150 -6.95 -10.50 -6.07
N LEU A 151 -6.71 -11.08 -4.89
CA LEU A 151 -5.52 -10.83 -4.07
C LEU A 151 -4.22 -11.29 -4.76
N VAL A 152 -4.26 -12.45 -5.43
CA VAL A 152 -3.11 -12.93 -6.21
C VAL A 152 -2.85 -12.02 -7.40
N HIS A 153 -3.89 -11.56 -8.09
CA HIS A 153 -3.75 -10.66 -9.24
C HIS A 153 -3.17 -9.29 -8.86
N THR A 154 -3.60 -8.72 -7.73
CA THR A 154 -3.05 -7.47 -7.20
C THR A 154 -1.59 -7.64 -6.80
N SER A 155 -1.27 -8.70 -6.05
CA SER A 155 0.10 -9.05 -5.64
C SER A 155 1.05 -9.22 -6.84
N TYR A 156 0.59 -9.90 -7.90
CA TYR A 156 1.37 -10.08 -9.13
C TYR A 156 1.72 -8.75 -9.81
N LYS A 157 0.75 -7.82 -9.90
CA LYS A 157 0.98 -6.49 -10.49
C LYS A 157 2.02 -5.70 -9.69
N ILE A 158 2.00 -5.76 -8.36
CA ILE A 158 2.98 -5.09 -7.50
C ILE A 158 4.39 -5.60 -7.79
N ILE A 159 4.59 -6.92 -7.73
CA ILE A 159 5.91 -7.54 -7.94
C ILE A 159 6.46 -7.21 -9.33
N LYS A 160 5.60 -7.16 -10.35
CA LYS A 160 6.00 -6.78 -11.71
C LYS A 160 6.42 -5.31 -11.79
N CYS A 161 5.72 -4.42 -11.10
CA CYS A 161 6.06 -3.00 -11.04
C CYS A 161 7.38 -2.76 -10.29
N GLU A 162 7.61 -3.44 -9.16
CA GLU A 162 8.86 -3.37 -8.40
C GLU A 162 10.07 -3.76 -9.27
N LYS A 163 9.97 -4.88 -10.00
CA LYS A 163 11.02 -5.30 -10.95
C LYS A 163 11.29 -4.31 -12.08
N ILE A 164 10.28 -3.55 -12.52
CA ILE A 164 10.47 -2.52 -13.55
C ILE A 164 11.17 -1.30 -12.93
N ILE A 165 10.81 -0.90 -11.72
CA ILE A 165 11.43 0.21 -10.98
C ILE A 165 12.91 -0.10 -10.72
N ASP A 166 13.24 -1.31 -10.25
CA ASP A 166 14.62 -1.72 -9.99
C ASP A 166 15.51 -1.66 -11.24
N LYS A 167 14.97 -2.13 -12.38
CA LYS A 167 15.67 -2.07 -13.67
C LYS A 167 15.92 -0.63 -14.13
N LEU A 168 15.00 0.28 -13.86
CA LEU A 168 15.16 1.70 -14.20
C LEU A 168 16.18 2.38 -13.29
N ASN A 169 16.17 2.08 -11.99
CA ASN A 169 17.13 2.61 -11.02
C ASN A 169 18.56 2.10 -11.26
N GLN A 170 18.75 0.85 -11.70
CA GLN A 170 20.06 0.35 -12.09
C GLN A 170 20.60 1.09 -13.33
N LYS A 171 19.75 1.30 -14.34
CA LYS A 171 20.16 1.96 -15.59
C LYS A 171 20.60 3.42 -15.40
N ASP A 172 20.05 4.13 -14.42
CA ASP A 172 20.46 5.50 -14.10
C ASP A 172 21.71 5.56 -13.18
N LYS A 173 22.14 4.45 -12.56
CA LYS A 173 23.43 4.37 -11.85
C LYS A 173 24.61 4.07 -12.78
N ASP A 174 24.35 3.45 -13.92
CA ASP A 174 25.35 3.05 -14.91
C ASP A 174 25.56 4.09 -16.04
N ALA A 175 24.82 5.22 -16.01
CA ALA A 175 24.87 6.32 -16.98
C ALA A 175 25.51 7.58 -16.38
#